data_AF-A0A0E3PKL3-F1
#
_entry.id   AF-A0A0E3PKL3-F1
#
_cell.length_a   1.000
_cell.length_b   1.000
_cell.length_c   1.000
_cell.angle_alpha   90.00
_cell.angle_beta   90.00
_cell.angle_gamma   90.00
#
_symmetry.space_group_name_H-M   'P 1'
#
loop_
_entity.id
_entity.type
_entity.pdbx_description
1 polymer ?
#
loop_
_entity_poly.entity_id
_entity_poly.type
_entity_poly.pdbx_seq_one_letter_code
_entity_poly.pdbx_strand_id
1 'polypeptide(L)'
;MAYKKDGLHAFKKFPEKLNLKKDYTIRGDIKPNYNNRTKLKSQDSKPMGRRQRNYEEKLISPERAAELMEEGWKRADLHVHTTCSFDVLPAKDLLPESLYEKALGMGLDFVTFTDHDTVDAYDILGWDREQLISGVEMTIYDPKFAGHTLHVNVFELCREDFSELTEISKTEHDLKGFIRYLKRHKLPFIYNHPFWFELRQQPDLSAVPELAKLFPVLEYNMHELRQKNELTIALAEKFGKGIAATTDTHSGGLGKVYTLAKGDSFREYFKNIERGKSYIVPEDLTREMLTEEMNTWIDLIFEKSQRNRDIKRYLTGIKPLDAMVRISRSTLLNYSPRLNRTTMSLLYMISNTGLPASLYIHSKENFAREIEKKIEIKGQK
;
A
#
# COMPACT_ATOMS: atom_id res chain seq x y z
N MET A 1 55.87 -7.85 -19.43
CA MET A 1 56.29 -9.24 -19.24
C MET A 1 55.06 -10.08 -18.99
N ALA A 2 54.78 -11.00 -19.91
CA ALA A 2 53.62 -11.88 -19.92
C ALA A 2 54.06 -13.30 -19.54
N TYR A 3 53.27 -14.02 -18.75
CA TYR A 3 53.25 -15.49 -18.63
C TYR A 3 51.79 -15.88 -18.34
N LYS A 4 51.06 -16.38 -19.35
CA LYS A 4 50.77 -17.81 -19.66
C LYS A 4 49.91 -18.47 -18.56
N LYS A 5 48.60 -18.73 -18.76
CA LYS A 5 47.89 -19.70 -19.63
C LYS A 5 48.32 -21.16 -19.45
N ASP A 6 47.31 -21.96 -19.04
CA ASP A 6 46.98 -23.37 -19.36
C ASP A 6 46.50 -24.06 -18.06
N GLY A 7 45.40 -24.79 -17.95
CA GLY A 7 44.45 -25.40 -18.88
C GLY A 7 43.75 -26.58 -18.14
N LEU A 8 42.67 -27.10 -18.75
CA LEU A 8 41.82 -28.27 -18.37
C LEU A 8 40.68 -28.02 -17.36
N HIS A 9 39.41 -27.96 -17.79
CA HIS A 9 38.49 -29.02 -18.30
C HIS A 9 38.13 -30.11 -17.29
N ALA A 10 36.86 -30.10 -16.83
CA ALA A 10 36.04 -31.30 -16.72
C ALA A 10 34.53 -30.95 -16.71
N PHE A 11 33.85 -31.40 -17.77
CA PHE A 11 32.39 -31.56 -17.87
C PHE A 11 31.86 -32.57 -16.84
N LYS A 12 30.68 -32.32 -16.25
CA LYS A 12 29.68 -33.34 -15.84
C LYS A 12 28.36 -32.62 -15.52
N LYS A 13 27.42 -32.61 -16.48
CA LYS A 13 26.19 -33.43 -16.52
C LYS A 13 25.15 -33.09 -15.43
N PHE A 14 24.14 -32.34 -15.87
CA PHE A 14 22.80 -32.24 -15.26
C PHE A 14 22.11 -33.61 -15.19
N PRO A 15 21.29 -33.86 -14.16
CA PRO A 15 20.17 -34.77 -14.26
C PRO A 15 18.85 -34.00 -14.39
N GLU A 16 18.16 -34.30 -15.49
CA GLU A 16 16.73 -34.09 -15.70
C GLU A 16 15.86 -34.95 -14.76
N LYS A 17 14.65 -34.45 -14.48
CA LYS A 17 13.40 -35.16 -14.17
C LYS A 17 13.29 -35.83 -12.79
N LEU A 18 12.47 -35.21 -11.94
CA LEU A 18 11.53 -35.96 -11.10
C LEU A 18 10.09 -35.50 -11.41
N ASN A 19 9.42 -36.34 -12.19
CA ASN A 19 7.97 -36.37 -12.36
C ASN A 19 7.37 -37.04 -11.13
N LEU A 20 6.50 -36.35 -10.40
CA LEU A 20 5.56 -36.98 -9.46
C LEU A 20 4.14 -36.57 -9.84
N LYS A 21 3.59 -37.31 -10.81
CA LYS A 21 2.14 -37.51 -10.93
C LYS A 21 1.67 -38.26 -9.69
N LYS A 22 0.66 -37.74 -8.99
CA LYS A 22 -0.24 -38.56 -8.19
C LYS A 22 -1.64 -38.40 -8.77
N ASP A 23 -2.08 -39.52 -9.33
CA ASP A 23 -3.44 -39.81 -9.72
C ASP A 23 -4.39 -39.72 -8.52
N TYR A 24 -5.47 -38.96 -8.66
CA TYR A 24 -6.75 -39.34 -8.07
C TYR A 24 -7.83 -39.16 -9.12
N THR A 25 -8.19 -40.28 -9.73
CA THR A 25 -9.36 -40.43 -10.59
C THR A 25 -10.51 -40.90 -9.71
N ILE A 26 -11.57 -40.10 -9.58
CA ILE A 26 -12.92 -40.64 -9.32
C ILE A 26 -13.84 -40.04 -10.38
N ARG A 27 -14.34 -40.95 -11.22
CA ARG A 27 -15.35 -40.73 -12.25
C ARG A 27 -16.70 -40.41 -11.61
N GLY A 28 -17.47 -39.56 -12.29
CA GLY A 28 -18.87 -39.27 -11.98
C GLY A 28 -19.43 -38.29 -12.99
N ASP A 29 -19.52 -38.72 -14.24
CA ASP A 29 -20.24 -38.04 -15.31
C ASP A 29 -21.69 -37.75 -14.91
N ILE A 30 -22.19 -36.54 -15.20
CA ILE A 30 -23.52 -36.24 -15.76
C ILE A 30 -23.53 -34.74 -16.15
N LYS A 31 -23.66 -34.47 -17.45
CA LYS A 31 -24.18 -33.24 -18.06
C LYS A 31 -25.25 -33.67 -19.09
N PRO A 32 -25.99 -32.74 -19.71
CA PRO A 32 -27.02 -31.87 -19.17
C PRO A 32 -28.38 -32.21 -19.83
N ASN A 33 -29.51 -31.74 -19.30
CA ASN A 33 -30.79 -31.86 -20.02
C ASN A 33 -31.48 -30.51 -20.18
N TYR A 34 -31.57 -30.08 -21.44
CA TYR A 34 -32.38 -28.97 -21.93
C TYR A 34 -33.82 -29.48 -22.13
N ASN A 35 -34.82 -28.81 -21.56
CA ASN A 35 -36.09 -28.55 -22.25
C ASN A 35 -37.00 -27.55 -21.53
N ASN A 36 -37.22 -26.42 -22.22
CA ASN A 36 -38.45 -25.65 -22.42
C ASN A 36 -39.76 -26.18 -21.78
N ARG A 37 -40.52 -25.32 -21.06
CA ARG A 37 -41.66 -24.51 -21.60
C ARG A 37 -42.54 -23.90 -20.47
N THR A 38 -42.75 -22.58 -20.60
CA THR A 38 -43.98 -21.79 -20.31
C THR A 38 -44.68 -21.86 -18.93
N LYS A 39 -44.73 -20.71 -18.24
CA LYS A 39 -46.02 -20.08 -17.84
C LYS A 39 -45.87 -18.56 -17.61
N LEU A 40 -46.91 -17.86 -18.06
CA LEU A 40 -47.09 -16.41 -18.15
C LEU A 40 -47.67 -15.80 -16.86
N LYS A 41 -47.44 -14.47 -16.70
CA LYS A 41 -48.07 -13.49 -15.78
C LYS A 41 -47.59 -13.56 -14.31
N SER A 42 -47.17 -12.48 -13.67
CA SER A 42 -47.82 -11.16 -13.55
C SER A 42 -46.85 -9.98 -13.52
N GLN A 43 -47.34 -8.82 -13.96
CA GLN A 43 -46.77 -7.50 -13.71
C GLN A 43 -46.75 -7.23 -12.21
N ASP A 44 -45.59 -6.87 -11.67
CA ASP A 44 -45.44 -6.00 -10.51
C ASP A 44 -44.20 -5.13 -10.76
N SER A 45 -44.45 -3.86 -11.00
CA SER A 45 -43.42 -2.82 -11.15
C SER A 45 -42.71 -2.63 -9.81
N LYS A 46 -41.60 -3.35 -9.62
CA LYS A 46 -40.66 -3.07 -8.52
C LYS A 46 -39.99 -1.70 -8.74
N PRO A 47 -39.86 -0.87 -7.69
CA PRO A 47 -39.11 0.37 -7.81
C PRO A 47 -37.65 0.04 -8.15
N MET A 48 -37.08 0.78 -9.10
CA MET A 48 -35.68 0.69 -9.54
C MET A 48 -34.74 0.55 -8.34
N GLY A 49 -34.29 -0.67 -8.07
CA GLY A 49 -33.36 -0.98 -7.01
C GLY A 49 -32.04 -0.25 -7.27
N ARG A 50 -31.56 0.48 -6.25
CA ARG A 50 -30.15 0.87 -6.16
C ARG A 50 -29.32 -0.37 -6.44
N ARG A 51 -28.54 -0.35 -7.52
CA ARG A 51 -27.55 -1.38 -7.84
C ARG A 51 -26.65 -1.52 -6.60
N GLN A 52 -26.79 -2.60 -5.83
CA GLN A 52 -25.84 -2.99 -4.79
C GLN A 52 -24.51 -3.14 -5.52
N ARG A 53 -23.64 -2.14 -5.39
CA ARG A 53 -22.28 -2.22 -5.92
C ARG A 53 -21.52 -3.01 -4.88
N ASN A 54 -21.22 -4.25 -5.18
CA ASN A 54 -20.49 -5.15 -4.30
C ASN A 54 -19.01 -5.08 -4.69
N TYR A 55 -18.20 -4.34 -3.94
CA TYR A 55 -16.76 -4.26 -4.18
C TYR A 55 -16.11 -5.65 -4.12
N GLU A 56 -16.76 -6.67 -3.52
CA GLU A 56 -16.32 -8.07 -3.58
C GLU A 56 -15.99 -8.52 -5.02
N GLU A 57 -16.76 -8.10 -6.03
CA GLU A 57 -16.49 -8.45 -7.44
C GLU A 57 -15.26 -7.74 -8.02
N LYS A 58 -14.75 -6.72 -7.32
CA LYS A 58 -13.58 -5.93 -7.70
C LYS A 58 -12.28 -6.39 -7.03
N LEU A 59 -12.39 -7.19 -5.98
CA LEU A 59 -11.25 -7.85 -5.33
C LEU A 59 -10.97 -9.12 -6.14
N ILE A 60 -9.84 -9.16 -6.84
CA ILE A 60 -9.51 -10.26 -7.74
C ILE A 60 -8.20 -10.95 -7.32
N SER A 61 -8.08 -12.20 -7.72
CA SER A 61 -6.84 -12.96 -7.50
C SER A 61 -5.72 -12.51 -8.45
N PRO A 62 -4.45 -12.78 -8.11
CA PRO A 62 -3.32 -12.51 -8.98
C PRO A 62 -3.43 -13.16 -10.37
N GLU A 63 -4.06 -14.34 -10.47
CA GLU A 63 -4.25 -15.05 -11.74
C GLU A 63 -5.22 -14.28 -12.64
N ARG A 64 -6.36 -13.83 -12.10
CA ARG A 64 -7.30 -13.01 -12.86
C ARG A 64 -6.70 -11.65 -13.24
N ALA A 65 -5.86 -11.09 -12.37
CA ALA A 65 -5.11 -9.88 -12.67
C ALA A 65 -4.16 -10.07 -13.86
N ALA A 66 -3.48 -11.22 -13.95
CA ALA A 66 -2.61 -11.54 -15.09
C ALA A 66 -3.38 -11.56 -16.42
N GLU A 67 -4.56 -12.19 -16.46
CA GLU A 67 -5.43 -12.19 -17.64
C GLU A 67 -5.84 -10.76 -18.04
N LEU A 68 -6.22 -9.92 -17.08
CA LEU A 68 -6.60 -8.53 -17.38
C LEU A 68 -5.41 -7.70 -17.91
N MET A 69 -4.20 -7.94 -17.41
CA MET A 69 -3.00 -7.26 -17.92
C MET A 69 -2.72 -7.63 -19.38
N GLU A 70 -2.96 -8.88 -19.79
CA GLU A 70 -2.89 -9.31 -21.20
C GLU A 70 -3.97 -8.60 -22.07
N GLU A 71 -5.12 -8.25 -21.49
CA GLU A 71 -6.16 -7.45 -22.14
C GLU A 71 -5.88 -5.92 -22.14
N GLY A 72 -4.68 -5.51 -21.74
CA GLY A 72 -4.23 -4.11 -21.74
C GLY A 72 -4.66 -3.30 -20.51
N TRP A 73 -5.02 -3.96 -19.41
CA TRP A 73 -5.17 -3.27 -18.13
C TRP A 73 -3.81 -2.87 -17.57
N LYS A 74 -3.73 -1.67 -17.02
CA LYS A 74 -2.53 -1.12 -16.40
C LYS A 74 -2.54 -1.38 -14.91
N ARG A 75 -1.37 -1.60 -14.31
CA ARG A 75 -1.21 -1.72 -12.86
C ARG A 75 -0.27 -0.68 -12.26
N ALA A 76 -0.59 -0.26 -11.05
CA ALA A 76 0.28 0.56 -10.23
C ALA A 76 0.09 0.29 -8.74
N ASP A 77 1.18 0.44 -7.99
CA ASP A 77 1.18 0.62 -6.55
C ASP A 77 1.31 2.12 -6.28
N LEU A 78 0.28 2.72 -5.68
CA LEU A 78 0.10 4.17 -5.62
C LEU A 78 0.57 4.81 -4.31
N HIS A 79 1.20 4.04 -3.42
CA HIS A 79 1.74 4.54 -2.15
C HIS A 79 3.05 3.83 -1.83
N VAL A 80 4.18 4.51 -2.09
CA VAL A 80 5.52 3.94 -1.93
C VAL A 80 6.46 5.04 -1.45
N HIS A 81 7.23 4.74 -0.40
CA HIS A 81 8.21 5.66 0.15
C HIS A 81 9.64 5.23 -0.21
N THR A 82 10.48 6.23 -0.41
CA THR A 82 11.91 6.12 -0.70
C THR A 82 12.71 6.68 0.48
N THR A 83 14.04 6.64 0.39
CA THR A 83 14.91 7.31 1.37
C THR A 83 14.71 8.83 1.49
N CYS A 84 13.88 9.45 0.64
CA CYS A 84 13.51 10.85 0.77
C CYS A 84 12.47 11.09 1.88
N SER A 85 11.65 10.08 2.22
CA SER A 85 10.81 10.10 3.42
C SER A 85 11.64 10.09 4.71
N PHE A 86 11.15 10.80 5.75
CA PHE A 86 11.88 10.95 7.02
C PHE A 86 11.94 9.67 7.86
N ASP A 87 11.08 8.70 7.57
CA ASP A 87 10.87 7.44 8.28
C ASP A 87 11.25 6.19 7.45
N VAL A 88 11.87 6.37 6.28
CA VAL A 88 12.50 5.29 5.50
C VAL A 88 14.00 5.21 5.75
N LEU A 89 14.47 4.04 6.18
CA LEU A 89 15.89 3.85 6.49
C LEU A 89 16.79 4.14 5.27
N PRO A 90 17.97 4.75 5.46
CA PRO A 90 18.89 5.10 4.38
C PRO A 90 19.66 3.87 3.88
N ALA A 91 18.93 2.91 3.33
CA ALA A 91 19.45 1.69 2.73
C ALA A 91 19.52 1.84 1.21
N LYS A 92 20.55 1.26 0.59
CA LYS A 92 20.78 1.37 -0.87
C LYS A 92 19.57 0.91 -1.69
N ASP A 93 18.92 -0.16 -1.25
CA ASP A 93 17.77 -0.76 -1.95
C ASP A 93 16.51 0.11 -1.87
N LEU A 94 16.49 1.14 -1.02
CA LEU A 94 15.37 2.06 -0.82
C LEU A 94 15.60 3.44 -1.45
N LEU A 95 16.75 3.64 -2.10
CA LEU A 95 17.00 4.85 -2.88
C LEU A 95 15.97 4.96 -4.02
N PRO A 96 15.55 6.18 -4.41
CA PRO A 96 14.60 6.38 -5.50
C PRO A 96 14.96 5.60 -6.78
N GLU A 97 16.25 5.61 -7.17
CA GLU A 97 16.73 4.88 -8.35
C GLU A 97 16.51 3.37 -8.22
N SER A 98 16.88 2.79 -7.08
CA SER A 98 16.75 1.35 -6.81
C SER A 98 15.29 0.90 -6.83
N LEU A 99 14.39 1.69 -6.23
CA LEU A 99 12.97 1.37 -6.21
C LEU A 99 12.31 1.58 -7.57
N TYR A 100 12.76 2.56 -8.35
CA TYR A 100 12.29 2.78 -9.71
C TYR A 100 12.68 1.60 -10.61
N GLU A 101 13.94 1.18 -10.60
CA GLU A 101 14.41 0.00 -11.34
C GLU A 101 13.66 -1.26 -10.91
N LYS A 102 13.43 -1.42 -9.60
CA LYS A 102 12.64 -2.54 -9.06
C LYS A 102 11.20 -2.52 -9.58
N ALA A 103 10.53 -1.37 -9.54
CA ALA A 103 9.16 -1.20 -10.04
C ALA A 103 9.05 -1.54 -11.53
N LEU A 104 10.00 -1.09 -12.35
CA LEU A 104 10.07 -1.45 -13.77
C LEU A 104 10.34 -2.94 -13.97
N GLY A 105 11.27 -3.52 -13.22
CA GLY A 105 11.57 -4.96 -13.27
C GLY A 105 10.40 -5.85 -12.83
N MET A 106 9.51 -5.31 -11.99
CA MET A 106 8.24 -5.94 -11.63
C MET A 106 7.16 -5.76 -12.69
N GLY A 107 7.37 -4.90 -13.68
CA GLY A 107 6.42 -4.60 -14.76
C GLY A 107 5.25 -3.74 -14.33
N LEU A 108 5.46 -2.78 -13.43
CA LEU A 108 4.47 -1.75 -13.13
C LEU A 108 4.36 -0.77 -14.31
N ASP A 109 3.14 -0.37 -14.66
CA ASP A 109 2.92 0.54 -15.79
C ASP A 109 3.15 2.00 -15.41
N PHE A 110 2.82 2.35 -14.16
CA PHE A 110 3.06 3.66 -13.57
C PHE A 110 3.81 3.49 -12.26
N VAL A 111 4.93 4.21 -12.13
CA VAL A 111 5.74 4.26 -10.91
C VAL A 111 5.51 5.60 -10.25
N THR A 112 5.21 5.59 -8.94
CA THR A 112 5.04 6.82 -8.14
C THR A 112 5.76 6.64 -6.81
N PHE A 113 6.33 7.73 -6.32
CA PHE A 113 6.89 7.85 -4.98
C PHE A 113 6.14 8.93 -4.23
N THR A 114 5.55 8.57 -3.11
CA THR A 114 4.69 9.47 -2.32
C THR A 114 5.38 9.76 -1.00
N ASP A 115 6.64 10.18 -1.06
CA ASP A 115 7.42 10.54 0.12
C ASP A 115 6.70 11.62 0.95
N HIS A 116 6.85 11.56 2.28
CA HIS A 116 6.14 12.45 3.19
C HIS A 116 6.56 13.90 3.01
N ASP A 117 5.61 14.75 2.59
CA ASP A 117 5.78 16.18 2.42
C ASP A 117 7.07 16.59 1.66
N THR A 118 7.49 15.81 0.68
CA THR A 118 8.65 16.12 -0.16
C THR A 118 8.50 15.54 -1.57
N VAL A 119 9.13 16.22 -2.53
CA VAL A 119 9.23 15.78 -3.94
C VAL A 119 10.69 15.47 -4.34
N ASP A 120 11.58 15.32 -3.36
CA ASP A 120 13.03 15.13 -3.59
C ASP A 120 13.35 13.91 -4.46
N ALA A 121 12.53 12.85 -4.41
CA ALA A 121 12.71 11.69 -5.28
C ALA A 121 12.67 12.07 -6.77
N TYR A 122 11.81 13.01 -7.16
CA TYR A 122 11.70 13.50 -8.54
C TYR A 122 12.83 14.46 -8.91
N ASP A 123 13.35 15.19 -7.92
CA ASP A 123 14.55 16.03 -8.09
C ASP A 123 15.78 15.18 -8.39
N ILE A 124 15.85 14.00 -7.79
CA ILE A 124 16.93 13.02 -8.02
C ILE A 124 16.76 12.30 -9.35
N LEU A 125 15.55 11.83 -9.67
CA LEU A 125 15.29 10.96 -10.82
C LEU A 125 15.07 11.73 -12.14
N GLY A 126 14.69 13.00 -12.05
CA GLY A 126 14.18 13.78 -13.17
C GLY A 126 12.66 13.67 -13.29
N TRP A 127 11.99 14.82 -13.36
CA TRP A 127 10.53 14.92 -13.36
C TRP A 127 9.86 14.31 -14.60
N ASP A 128 10.56 14.32 -15.75
CA ASP A 128 10.05 13.80 -17.03
C ASP A 128 10.50 12.35 -17.31
N ARG A 129 10.95 11.62 -16.28
CA ARG A 129 11.43 10.25 -16.46
C ARG A 129 10.29 9.33 -16.89
N GLU A 130 10.58 8.46 -17.86
CA GLU A 130 9.58 7.56 -18.45
C GLU A 130 8.89 6.70 -17.38
N GLN A 131 7.56 6.54 -17.47
CA GLN A 131 6.71 5.84 -16.50
C GLN A 131 6.72 6.37 -15.06
N LEU A 132 7.55 7.37 -14.73
CA LEU A 132 7.57 8.02 -13.43
C LEU A 132 6.48 9.09 -13.39
N ILE A 133 5.57 8.97 -12.43
CA ILE A 133 4.48 9.92 -12.19
C ILE A 133 4.78 10.66 -10.90
N SER A 134 4.80 12.00 -10.96
CA SER A 134 5.00 12.81 -9.76
C SER A 134 3.91 12.53 -8.73
N GLY A 135 4.32 12.47 -7.48
CA GLY A 135 3.52 12.01 -6.35
C GLY A 135 4.06 12.59 -5.05
N VAL A 136 3.21 12.76 -4.05
CA VAL A 136 3.62 13.16 -2.70
C VAL A 136 2.55 12.73 -1.73
N GLU A 137 2.93 12.27 -0.54
CA GLU A 137 2.00 12.13 0.56
C GLU A 137 2.01 13.41 1.40
N MET A 138 0.95 14.21 1.28
CA MET A 138 0.81 15.44 2.03
C MET A 138 0.18 15.17 3.39
N THR A 139 0.83 15.63 4.46
CA THR A 139 0.24 15.70 5.79
C THR A 139 -0.57 16.98 5.93
N ILE A 140 -1.84 16.86 6.35
CA ILE A 140 -2.70 18.01 6.63
C ILE A 140 -3.45 17.82 7.95
N TYR A 141 -3.38 18.85 8.80
CA TYR A 141 -4.10 18.89 10.06
C TYR A 141 -5.02 20.11 10.08
N ASP A 142 -6.34 19.86 10.07
CA ASP A 142 -7.36 20.90 10.27
C ASP A 142 -8.13 20.60 11.56
N PRO A 143 -7.76 21.20 12.70
CA PRO A 143 -8.37 20.89 13.99
C PRO A 143 -9.87 21.25 14.04
N LYS A 144 -10.31 22.24 13.26
CA LYS A 144 -11.68 22.74 13.31
C LYS A 144 -12.63 21.87 12.50
N PHE A 145 -12.16 21.35 11.36
CA PHE A 145 -12.99 20.62 10.43
C PHE A 145 -12.77 19.10 10.46
N ALA A 146 -11.52 18.64 10.59
CA ALA A 146 -11.20 17.22 10.63
C ALA A 146 -10.99 16.70 12.06
N GLY A 147 -10.36 17.49 12.93
CA GLY A 147 -10.06 17.11 14.32
C GLY A 147 -8.94 16.06 14.47
N HIS A 148 -8.33 15.62 13.36
CA HIS A 148 -7.18 14.71 13.33
C HIS A 148 -6.34 15.00 12.09
N THR A 149 -5.11 14.48 12.07
CA THR A 149 -4.22 14.54 10.91
C THR A 149 -4.73 13.61 9.80
N LEU A 150 -4.74 14.09 8.57
CA LEU A 150 -4.98 13.30 7.37
C LEU A 150 -3.68 13.21 6.57
N HIS A 151 -3.50 12.07 5.93
CA HIS A 151 -2.55 11.95 4.84
C HIS A 151 -3.28 11.86 3.50
N VAL A 152 -2.74 12.52 2.50
CA VAL A 152 -3.33 12.63 1.17
C VAL A 152 -2.27 12.44 0.12
N ASN A 153 -2.32 11.32 -0.62
CA ASN A 153 -1.52 11.22 -1.83
C ASN A 153 -2.06 12.14 -2.91
N VAL A 154 -1.17 12.93 -3.51
CA VAL A 154 -1.45 13.83 -4.63
C VAL A 154 -0.51 13.46 -5.77
N PHE A 155 -1.03 13.36 -7.00
CA PHE A 155 -0.28 12.91 -8.17
C PHE A 155 -0.25 13.95 -9.29
N GLU A 156 0.64 13.75 -10.28
CA GLU A 156 0.83 14.59 -11.46
C GLU A 156 0.96 16.09 -11.13
N LEU A 157 1.46 16.40 -9.94
CA LEU A 157 1.74 17.74 -9.47
C LEU A 157 3.07 18.25 -10.04
N CYS A 158 3.20 19.56 -10.19
CA CYS A 158 4.49 20.23 -10.44
C CYS A 158 5.05 20.84 -9.15
N ARG A 159 6.23 21.49 -9.23
CA ARG A 159 6.86 22.17 -8.08
C ARG A 159 5.99 23.29 -7.53
N GLU A 160 5.32 24.02 -8.41
CA GLU A 160 4.44 25.12 -8.05
C GLU A 160 3.21 24.61 -7.29
N ASP A 161 2.61 23.51 -7.75
CA ASP A 161 1.51 22.85 -7.04
C ASP A 161 1.95 22.36 -5.66
N PHE A 162 3.13 21.73 -5.55
CA PHE A 162 3.66 21.27 -4.29
C PHE A 162 3.90 22.43 -3.30
N SER A 163 4.47 23.54 -3.77
CA SER A 163 4.71 24.73 -2.94
C SER A 163 3.40 25.31 -2.40
N GLU A 164 2.39 25.45 -3.25
CA GLU A 164 1.09 26.01 -2.85
C GLU A 164 0.34 25.08 -1.89
N LEU A 165 0.31 23.77 -2.18
CA LEU A 165 -0.32 22.78 -1.30
C LEU A 165 0.38 22.71 0.06
N THR A 166 1.70 22.90 0.10
CA THR A 166 2.48 22.97 1.35
C THR A 166 2.10 24.18 2.19
N GLU A 167 1.92 25.36 1.58
CA GLU A 167 1.50 26.56 2.30
C GLU A 167 0.10 26.37 2.89
N ILE A 168 -0.85 25.86 2.10
CA ILE A 168 -2.22 25.60 2.55
C ILE A 168 -2.23 24.56 3.69
N SER A 169 -1.44 23.49 3.60
CA SER A 169 -1.45 22.41 4.60
C SER A 169 -0.70 22.75 5.89
N LYS A 170 0.50 23.34 5.77
CA LYS A 170 1.41 23.56 6.91
C LYS A 170 1.26 24.94 7.56
N THR A 171 0.85 25.96 6.81
CA THR A 171 0.73 27.33 7.32
C THR A 171 -0.73 27.67 7.61
N GLU A 172 -1.62 27.45 6.63
CA GLU A 172 -3.03 27.84 6.77
C GLU A 172 -3.87 26.83 7.56
N HIS A 173 -3.47 25.55 7.53
CA HIS A 173 -4.22 24.44 8.13
C HIS A 173 -5.67 24.34 7.59
N ASP A 174 -5.87 24.62 6.29
CA ASP A 174 -7.19 24.65 5.65
C ASP A 174 -7.43 23.44 4.74
N LEU A 175 -8.09 22.40 5.27
CA LEU A 175 -8.42 21.22 4.49
C LEU A 175 -9.40 21.52 3.34
N LYS A 176 -10.31 22.48 3.52
CA LYS A 176 -11.27 22.84 2.45
C LYS A 176 -10.57 23.60 1.33
N GLY A 177 -9.66 24.51 1.67
CA GLY A 177 -8.75 25.19 0.76
C GLY A 177 -7.94 24.18 -0.06
N PHE A 178 -7.32 23.23 0.64
CA PHE A 178 -6.50 22.18 0.03
C PHE A 178 -7.29 21.36 -1.00
N ILE A 179 -8.45 20.81 -0.62
CA ILE A 179 -9.31 20.04 -1.53
C ILE A 179 -9.83 20.89 -2.70
N ARG A 180 -10.07 22.18 -2.49
CA ARG A 180 -10.51 23.12 -3.54
C ARG A 180 -9.40 23.38 -4.55
N TYR A 181 -8.15 23.52 -4.09
CA TYR A 181 -6.99 23.65 -4.96
C TYR A 181 -6.85 22.42 -5.86
N LEU A 182 -6.79 21.22 -5.25
CA LEU A 182 -6.69 19.95 -5.97
C LEU A 182 -7.76 19.80 -7.05
N LYS A 183 -9.03 20.10 -6.72
CA LYS A 183 -10.14 20.02 -7.68
C LYS A 183 -10.04 21.04 -8.81
N ARG A 184 -9.61 22.27 -8.53
CA ARG A 184 -9.48 23.34 -9.52
C ARG A 184 -8.35 23.03 -10.51
N HIS A 185 -7.22 22.53 -10.01
CA HIS A 185 -6.05 22.14 -10.81
C HIS A 185 -6.20 20.72 -11.39
N LYS A 186 -7.30 20.03 -11.06
CA LYS A 186 -7.64 18.67 -11.50
C LYS A 186 -6.61 17.64 -11.09
N LEU A 187 -5.81 17.87 -10.05
CA LEU A 187 -4.79 16.93 -9.58
C LEU A 187 -5.48 15.63 -9.09
N PRO A 188 -4.99 14.43 -9.43
CA PRO A 188 -5.49 13.18 -8.89
C PRO A 188 -5.05 13.03 -7.43
N PHE A 189 -5.93 12.53 -6.55
CA PHE A 189 -5.62 12.43 -5.12
C PHE A 189 -6.42 11.35 -4.39
N ILE A 190 -5.83 10.77 -3.34
CA ILE A 190 -6.37 9.67 -2.53
C ILE A 190 -6.46 10.08 -1.06
N TYR A 191 -7.51 9.66 -0.36
CA TYR A 191 -7.50 9.68 1.11
C TYR A 191 -6.80 8.44 1.63
N ASN A 192 -5.58 8.62 2.15
CA ASN A 192 -4.76 7.52 2.63
C ASN A 192 -5.29 6.99 3.96
N HIS A 193 -5.23 5.67 4.12
CA HIS A 193 -5.56 4.88 5.31
C HIS A 193 -6.56 5.60 6.26
N PRO A 194 -7.85 5.73 5.89
CA PRO A 194 -8.82 6.64 6.53
C PRO A 194 -9.07 6.42 8.03
N PHE A 195 -8.62 5.28 8.56
CA PHE A 195 -8.76 4.84 9.95
C PHE A 195 -7.41 4.73 10.68
N TRP A 196 -6.35 5.27 10.08
CA TRP A 196 -5.08 5.51 10.74
C TRP A 196 -5.11 6.88 11.42
N PHE A 197 -4.49 6.97 12.59
CA PHE A 197 -4.43 8.20 13.36
C PHE A 197 -3.08 8.31 14.05
N GLU A 198 -2.54 9.53 14.06
CA GLU A 198 -1.29 9.87 14.71
C GLU A 198 -1.29 9.48 16.20
N LEU A 199 -0.13 9.03 16.70
CA LEU A 199 0.01 8.63 18.09
C LEU A 199 -0.35 9.77 19.03
N ARG A 200 -1.22 9.47 20.01
CA ARG A 200 -1.73 10.39 21.05
C ARG A 200 -2.78 11.39 20.58
N GLN A 201 -3.18 11.41 19.32
CA GLN A 201 -4.41 12.09 18.93
C GLN A 201 -5.63 11.32 19.43
N GLN A 202 -6.69 12.04 19.80
CA GLN A 202 -8.02 11.47 20.06
C GLN A 202 -8.89 11.80 18.86
N PRO A 203 -8.89 10.96 17.81
CA PRO A 203 -9.57 11.29 16.57
C PRO A 203 -11.09 11.30 16.77
N ASP A 204 -11.75 12.26 16.14
CA ASP A 204 -13.19 12.18 15.93
C ASP A 204 -13.48 11.15 14.82
N LEU A 205 -13.64 9.89 15.22
CA LEU A 205 -14.01 8.79 14.34
C LEU A 205 -15.31 9.07 13.56
N SER A 206 -16.15 9.97 14.06
CA SER A 206 -17.40 10.35 13.41
C SER A 206 -17.21 11.38 12.28
N ALA A 207 -16.02 11.99 12.17
CA ALA A 207 -15.64 12.87 11.08
C ALA A 207 -15.21 12.09 9.83
N VAL A 208 -14.67 10.89 9.98
CA VAL A 208 -14.14 10.07 8.86
C VAL A 208 -15.15 9.91 7.71
N PRO A 209 -16.44 9.57 7.94
CA PRO A 209 -17.41 9.48 6.84
C PRO A 209 -17.67 10.81 6.13
N GLU A 210 -17.61 11.94 6.84
CA GLU A 210 -17.78 13.26 6.24
C GLU A 210 -16.54 13.66 5.42
N LEU A 211 -15.35 13.35 5.93
CA LEU A 211 -14.09 13.55 5.23
C LEU A 211 -14.03 12.71 3.94
N ALA A 212 -14.41 11.42 4.01
CA ALA A 212 -14.43 10.52 2.86
C ALA A 212 -15.27 11.05 1.67
N LYS A 213 -16.31 11.88 1.93
CA LYS A 213 -17.10 12.51 0.85
C LYS A 213 -16.29 13.48 0.01
N LEU A 214 -15.22 14.07 0.54
CA LEU A 214 -14.42 15.10 -0.11
C LEU A 214 -13.50 14.53 -1.20
N PHE A 215 -13.09 13.28 -1.03
CA PHE A 215 -12.10 12.59 -1.86
C PHE A 215 -12.75 11.78 -2.98
N PRO A 216 -12.07 11.59 -4.13
CA PRO A 216 -12.56 10.77 -5.22
C PRO A 216 -12.22 9.28 -5.04
N VAL A 217 -11.12 8.98 -4.34
CA VAL A 217 -10.58 7.64 -4.11
C VAL A 217 -10.19 7.49 -2.64
N LEU A 218 -10.47 6.33 -2.05
CA LEU A 218 -10.04 5.95 -0.71
C LEU A 218 -8.97 4.85 -0.81
N GLU A 219 -8.01 4.85 0.10
CA GLU A 219 -6.97 3.82 0.13
C GLU A 219 -7.44 2.53 0.81
N TYR A 220 -7.14 1.41 0.17
CA TYR A 220 -7.04 0.09 0.79
C TYR A 220 -5.55 -0.16 1.06
N ASN A 221 -5.17 -0.29 2.33
CA ASN A 221 -3.76 -0.36 2.73
C ASN A 221 -3.45 -1.77 3.23
N MET A 222 -2.45 -2.44 2.66
CA MET A 222 -2.12 -3.82 3.04
C MET A 222 -1.59 -3.97 4.47
N HIS A 223 -1.06 -2.89 5.04
CA HIS A 223 -0.57 -2.87 6.42
C HIS A 223 -1.67 -2.51 7.43
N GLU A 224 -2.90 -2.26 6.97
CA GLU A 224 -4.07 -2.12 7.84
C GLU A 224 -4.77 -3.46 8.09
N LEU A 225 -5.46 -3.53 9.23
CA LEU A 225 -6.28 -4.69 9.56
C LEU A 225 -7.42 -4.83 8.56
N ARG A 226 -7.76 -6.09 8.22
CA ARG A 226 -8.90 -6.44 7.37
C ARG A 226 -10.18 -5.68 7.73
N GLN A 227 -10.52 -5.57 9.01
CA GLN A 227 -11.72 -4.86 9.46
C GLN A 227 -11.74 -3.38 9.02
N LYS A 228 -10.59 -2.71 9.05
CA LYS A 228 -10.48 -1.31 8.60
C LYS A 228 -10.55 -1.19 7.08
N ASN A 229 -9.98 -2.15 6.35
CA ASN A 229 -10.09 -2.21 4.90
C ASN A 229 -11.55 -2.47 4.48
N GLU A 230 -12.26 -3.37 5.16
CA GLU A 230 -13.69 -3.61 4.97
C GLU A 230 -14.54 -2.35 5.26
N LEU A 231 -14.23 -1.61 6.33
CA LEU A 231 -14.85 -0.31 6.60
C LEU A 231 -14.58 0.73 5.51
N THR A 232 -13.35 0.74 4.96
CA THR A 232 -12.98 1.66 3.87
C THR A 232 -13.75 1.32 2.60
N ILE A 233 -13.89 0.03 2.27
CA ILE A 233 -14.74 -0.45 1.19
C ILE A 233 -16.19 0.01 1.40
N ALA A 234 -16.74 -0.17 2.60
CA ALA A 234 -18.11 0.26 2.91
C ALA A 234 -18.31 1.78 2.75
N LEU A 235 -17.32 2.59 3.13
CA LEU A 235 -17.34 4.05 2.89
C LEU A 235 -17.31 4.38 1.40
N ALA A 236 -16.45 3.70 0.64
CA ALA A 236 -16.35 3.90 -0.80
C ALA A 236 -17.66 3.52 -1.52
N GLU A 237 -18.28 2.41 -1.15
CA GLU A 237 -19.59 2.00 -1.66
C GLU A 237 -20.68 3.01 -1.33
N LYS A 238 -20.76 3.42 -0.06
CA LYS A 238 -21.76 4.36 0.44
C LYS A 238 -21.72 5.70 -0.28
N PHE A 239 -20.52 6.21 -0.57
CA PHE A 239 -20.33 7.53 -1.18
C PHE A 239 -19.94 7.49 -2.67
N GLY A 240 -19.93 6.30 -3.27
CA GLY A 240 -19.61 6.10 -4.69
C GLY A 240 -18.17 6.49 -5.06
N LYS A 241 -17.20 6.14 -4.21
CA LYS A 241 -15.77 6.45 -4.38
C LYS A 241 -15.00 5.31 -5.05
N GLY A 242 -13.88 5.66 -5.66
CA GLY A 242 -12.87 4.70 -6.08
C GLY A 242 -12.12 4.10 -4.89
N ILE A 243 -11.42 3.00 -5.12
CA ILE A 243 -10.49 2.40 -4.17
C ILE A 243 -9.18 2.14 -4.91
N ALA A 244 -8.07 2.45 -4.25
CA ALA A 244 -6.73 2.05 -4.67
C ALA A 244 -6.13 1.14 -3.59
N ALA A 245 -5.69 -0.06 -3.98
CA ALA A 245 -4.86 -0.92 -3.13
C ALA A 245 -3.40 -0.52 -3.23
N THR A 246 -2.77 -0.32 -2.08
CA THR A 246 -1.42 0.24 -1.98
C THR A 246 -0.60 -0.47 -0.90
N THR A 247 0.72 -0.47 -1.08
CA THR A 247 1.62 -1.10 -0.11
C THR A 247 1.99 -0.18 1.04
N ASP A 248 2.04 1.14 0.81
CA ASP A 248 2.51 2.11 1.81
C ASP A 248 3.88 1.66 2.38
N THR A 249 4.73 1.21 1.46
CA THR A 249 5.94 0.50 1.85
C THR A 249 7.05 1.46 2.24
N HIS A 250 7.64 1.16 3.40
CA HIS A 250 8.83 1.82 3.94
C HIS A 250 10.08 0.91 3.93
N SER A 251 9.89 -0.34 3.50
CA SER A 251 10.90 -1.40 3.45
C SER A 251 11.21 -1.87 2.03
N GLY A 252 10.58 -1.25 1.02
CA GLY A 252 10.77 -1.54 -0.38
C GLY A 252 9.94 -2.71 -0.91
N GLY A 253 8.94 -3.18 -0.16
CA GLY A 253 7.99 -4.24 -0.53
C GLY A 253 6.92 -3.83 -1.56
N LEU A 254 7.25 -2.93 -2.50
CA LEU A 254 6.31 -2.38 -3.47
C LEU A 254 5.73 -3.47 -4.38
N GLY A 255 4.50 -3.26 -4.85
CA GLY A 255 3.81 -4.14 -5.80
C GLY A 255 3.32 -5.48 -5.25
N LYS A 256 3.36 -5.71 -3.93
CA LYS A 256 2.70 -6.86 -3.28
C LYS A 256 1.17 -6.80 -3.45
N VAL A 257 0.62 -5.61 -3.32
CA VAL A 257 -0.74 -5.26 -3.70
C VAL A 257 -0.71 -4.18 -4.78
N TYR A 258 -1.75 -4.11 -5.61
CA TYR A 258 -1.82 -3.12 -6.67
C TYR A 258 -3.24 -2.91 -7.17
N THR A 259 -3.44 -1.77 -7.83
CA THR A 259 -4.69 -1.42 -8.49
C THR A 259 -4.57 -1.66 -9.99
N LEU A 260 -5.66 -2.12 -10.62
CA LEU A 260 -5.78 -2.34 -12.06
C LEU A 260 -6.86 -1.44 -12.63
N ALA A 261 -6.53 -0.69 -13.68
CA ALA A 261 -7.50 0.06 -14.47
C ALA A 261 -7.03 0.20 -15.92
N LYS A 262 -7.96 0.45 -16.84
CA LYS A 262 -7.60 0.84 -18.22
C LYS A 262 -7.17 2.30 -18.26
N GLY A 263 -6.30 2.65 -19.19
CA GLY A 263 -5.92 4.03 -19.50
C GLY A 263 -4.52 4.08 -20.10
N ASP A 264 -4.35 4.78 -21.23
CA ASP A 264 -3.05 4.85 -21.90
C ASP A 264 -2.11 5.85 -21.23
N SER A 265 -2.70 6.79 -20.47
CA SER A 265 -1.99 7.72 -19.59
C SER A 265 -2.40 7.51 -18.14
N PHE A 266 -1.55 7.96 -17.20
CA PHE A 266 -1.88 7.92 -15.77
C PHE A 266 -3.19 8.64 -15.45
N ARG A 267 -3.45 9.77 -16.10
CA ARG A 267 -4.70 10.54 -15.95
C ARG A 267 -5.94 9.71 -16.26
N GLU A 268 -5.91 8.94 -17.36
CA GLU A 268 -7.02 8.08 -17.75
C GLU A 268 -7.17 6.88 -16.81
N TYR A 269 -6.05 6.27 -16.45
CA TYR A 269 -5.96 5.19 -15.48
C TYR A 269 -6.61 5.61 -14.15
N PHE A 270 -6.16 6.72 -13.56
CA PHE A 270 -6.70 7.22 -12.30
C PHE A 270 -8.17 7.60 -12.40
N LYS A 271 -8.59 8.27 -13.48
CA LYS A 271 -9.99 8.63 -13.70
C LYS A 271 -10.91 7.41 -13.76
N ASN A 272 -10.41 6.27 -14.25
CA ASN A 272 -11.17 5.01 -14.20
C ASN A 272 -11.25 4.46 -12.78
N ILE A 273 -10.21 4.58 -11.95
CA ILE A 273 -10.27 4.28 -10.52
C ILE A 273 -11.33 5.15 -9.83
N GLU A 274 -11.33 6.47 -10.03
CA GLU A 274 -12.32 7.41 -9.46
C GLU A 274 -13.75 7.01 -9.80
N ARG A 275 -13.97 6.53 -11.04
CA ARG A 275 -15.28 6.09 -11.54
C ARG A 275 -15.66 4.68 -11.06
N GLY A 276 -14.78 4.02 -10.31
CA GLY A 276 -14.92 2.65 -9.87
C GLY A 276 -14.88 1.64 -11.03
N LYS A 277 -14.20 1.97 -12.12
CA LYS A 277 -13.88 1.07 -13.25
C LYS A 277 -12.48 0.50 -13.09
N SER A 278 -12.22 -0.07 -11.93
CA SER A 278 -10.95 -0.64 -11.51
C SER A 278 -11.18 -1.93 -10.74
N TYR A 279 -10.14 -2.75 -10.71
CA TYR A 279 -9.99 -3.90 -9.83
C TYR A 279 -8.83 -3.65 -8.87
N ILE A 280 -8.83 -4.33 -7.73
CA ILE A 280 -7.68 -4.37 -6.83
C ILE A 280 -7.24 -5.82 -6.63
N VAL A 281 -5.94 -6.02 -6.48
CA VAL A 281 -5.36 -7.26 -5.97
C VAL A 281 -4.95 -6.98 -4.53
N PRO A 282 -5.82 -7.33 -3.55
CA PRO A 282 -5.60 -6.97 -2.16
C PRO A 282 -4.79 -8.03 -1.42
N GLU A 283 -4.18 -7.60 -0.32
CA GLU A 283 -3.64 -8.43 0.74
C GLU A 283 -3.88 -7.68 2.05
N ASP A 284 -4.35 -8.36 3.10
CA ASP A 284 -4.59 -7.75 4.41
C ASP A 284 -3.46 -8.09 5.37
N LEU A 285 -3.25 -7.25 6.39
CA LEU A 285 -2.24 -7.52 7.41
C LEU A 285 -2.48 -8.86 8.11
N THR A 286 -1.54 -9.80 7.94
CA THR A 286 -1.48 -11.08 8.68
C THR A 286 -0.33 -11.11 9.67
N ARG A 287 -0.33 -12.10 10.57
CA ARG A 287 0.77 -12.32 11.51
C ARG A 287 2.06 -12.64 10.77
N GLU A 288 1.95 -13.44 9.73
CA GLU A 288 3.04 -13.91 8.89
C GLU A 288 3.68 -12.72 8.17
N MET A 289 2.88 -11.89 7.50
CA MET A 289 3.37 -10.68 6.83
C MET A 289 4.03 -9.71 7.81
N LEU A 290 3.45 -9.49 8.99
CA LEU A 290 4.06 -8.62 9.99
C LEU A 290 5.38 -9.19 10.52
N THR A 291 5.50 -10.51 10.62
CA THR A 291 6.75 -11.19 11.00
C THR A 291 7.81 -11.03 9.91
N GLU A 292 7.43 -11.18 8.64
CA GLU A 292 8.31 -10.94 7.48
C GLU A 292 8.74 -9.49 7.37
N GLU A 293 7.82 -8.54 7.62
CA GLU A 293 8.12 -7.12 7.65
C GLU A 293 9.10 -6.81 8.78
N MET A 294 8.84 -7.33 9.99
CA MET A 294 9.80 -7.26 11.10
C MET A 294 11.19 -7.76 10.70
N ASN A 295 11.27 -8.92 10.06
CA ASN A 295 12.52 -9.50 9.60
C ASN A 295 13.23 -8.61 8.56
N THR A 296 12.48 -8.06 7.60
CA THR A 296 13.01 -7.13 6.60
C THR A 296 13.59 -5.87 7.26
N TRP A 297 12.93 -5.36 8.30
CA TRP A 297 13.45 -4.24 9.07
C TRP A 297 14.72 -4.57 9.83
N ILE A 298 14.87 -5.76 10.43
CA ILE A 298 16.17 -6.13 11.03
C ILE A 298 17.27 -6.25 9.95
N ASP A 299 17.00 -6.77 8.75
CA ASP A 299 17.97 -6.73 7.65
C ASP A 299 18.37 -5.28 7.27
N LEU A 300 17.38 -4.40 7.10
CA LEU A 300 17.61 -3.01 6.75
C LEU A 300 18.46 -2.29 7.80
N ILE A 301 18.14 -2.47 9.07
CA ILE A 301 18.86 -1.84 10.18
C ILE A 301 20.29 -2.37 10.29
N PHE A 302 20.47 -3.70 10.30
CA PHE A 302 21.73 -4.31 10.70
C PHE A 302 22.68 -4.57 9.54
N GLU A 303 22.17 -4.79 8.32
CA GLU A 303 22.99 -5.10 7.14
C GLU A 303 23.07 -3.97 6.12
N LYS A 304 21.95 -3.28 5.84
CA LYS A 304 21.84 -2.43 4.65
C LYS A 304 21.89 -0.93 4.90
N SER A 305 21.61 -0.46 6.11
CA SER A 305 21.69 0.96 6.44
C SER A 305 23.14 1.39 6.65
N GLN A 306 23.54 2.51 6.03
CA GLN A 306 24.87 3.07 6.28
C GLN A 306 24.94 3.54 7.75
N ARG A 307 25.95 3.05 8.49
CA ARG A 307 26.14 3.23 9.95
C ARG A 307 26.30 4.67 10.47
N ASN A 308 25.91 5.71 9.73
CA ASN A 308 26.36 7.08 10.01
C ASN A 308 25.39 8.24 9.71
N ARG A 309 24.06 8.04 9.75
CA ARG A 309 23.11 9.18 9.78
C ARG A 309 22.23 9.14 11.01
N ASP A 310 21.81 10.31 11.48
CA ASP A 310 20.95 10.50 12.65
C ASP A 310 19.65 9.67 12.52
N ILE A 311 19.68 8.42 13.02
CA ILE A 311 18.53 7.50 13.08
C ILE A 311 17.43 8.03 14.03
N LYS A 312 17.54 9.26 14.54
CA LYS A 312 16.70 9.82 15.60
C LYS A 312 15.21 9.95 15.23
N ARG A 313 14.85 9.94 13.94
CA ARG A 313 13.48 10.22 13.45
C ARG A 313 12.69 9.04 12.86
N TYR A 314 13.28 7.85 12.70
CA TYR A 314 12.58 6.71 12.10
C TYR A 314 11.58 6.08 13.07
N LEU A 315 10.29 6.36 12.89
CA LEU A 315 9.17 5.68 13.55
C LEU A 315 8.32 5.04 12.47
N THR A 316 8.09 3.73 12.59
CA THR A 316 7.37 2.90 11.62
C THR A 316 5.86 2.84 11.90
N GLY A 317 5.40 3.46 12.99
CA GLY A 317 4.01 3.36 13.47
C GLY A 317 3.63 1.99 14.08
N ILE A 318 4.51 0.99 13.95
CA ILE A 318 4.35 -0.36 14.48
C ILE A 318 5.21 -0.49 15.74
N LYS A 319 4.58 -0.50 16.93
CA LYS A 319 5.29 -0.48 18.22
C LYS A 319 6.43 -1.52 18.36
N PRO A 320 6.27 -2.79 17.94
CA PRO A 320 7.38 -3.74 17.93
C PRO A 320 8.57 -3.31 17.06
N LEU A 321 8.32 -2.82 15.85
CA LEU A 321 9.36 -2.32 14.93
C LEU A 321 10.06 -1.09 15.53
N ASP A 322 9.31 -0.15 16.10
CA ASP A 322 9.88 1.02 16.77
C ASP A 322 10.78 0.64 17.95
N ALA A 323 10.42 -0.42 18.68
CA ALA A 323 11.26 -0.96 19.75
C ALA A 323 12.56 -1.56 19.20
N MET A 324 12.51 -2.30 18.09
CA MET A 324 13.69 -2.85 17.41
C MET A 324 14.62 -1.74 16.90
N VAL A 325 14.05 -0.73 16.24
CA VAL A 325 14.77 0.46 15.80
C VAL A 325 15.44 1.12 17.02
N ARG A 326 14.75 1.31 18.14
CA ARG A 326 15.35 1.86 19.37
C ARG A 326 16.49 1.01 19.94
N ILE A 327 16.38 -0.32 19.92
CA ILE A 327 17.44 -1.22 20.39
C ILE A 327 18.69 -1.08 19.53
N SER A 328 18.52 -1.03 18.21
CA SER A 328 19.61 -0.87 17.25
C SER A 328 20.37 0.46 17.41
N ARG A 329 19.71 1.49 17.98
CA ARG A 329 20.31 2.80 18.30
C ARG A 329 21.24 2.78 19.51
N SER A 330 21.34 1.68 20.26
CA SER A 330 22.21 1.66 21.43
C SER A 330 23.68 1.85 21.03
N THR A 331 24.35 2.83 21.65
CA THR A 331 25.75 3.20 21.36
C THR A 331 26.69 2.00 21.43
N LEU A 332 26.41 1.03 22.30
CA LEU A 332 27.15 -0.23 22.43
C LEU A 332 27.17 -1.08 21.14
N LEU A 333 26.10 -1.10 20.35
CA LEU A 333 26.03 -1.87 19.10
C LEU A 333 26.81 -1.23 17.95
N ASN A 334 27.03 0.09 18.03
CA ASN A 334 27.80 0.83 17.03
C ASN A 334 29.31 0.57 17.11
N TYR A 335 29.81 0.10 18.28
CA TYR A 335 31.25 -0.11 18.51
C TYR A 335 31.71 -1.58 18.44
N SER A 336 30.80 -2.56 18.33
CA SER A 336 31.18 -3.99 18.32
C SER A 336 30.42 -4.82 17.27
N PRO A 337 31.09 -5.27 16.19
CA PRO A 337 30.49 -6.13 15.16
C PRO A 337 29.95 -7.47 15.70
N ARG A 338 30.58 -8.03 16.74
CA ARG A 338 30.12 -9.29 17.37
C ARG A 338 28.83 -9.07 18.14
N LEU A 339 28.72 -7.97 18.89
CA LEU A 339 27.51 -7.63 19.64
C LEU A 339 26.33 -7.38 18.69
N ASN A 340 26.59 -6.70 17.58
CA ASN A 340 25.63 -6.45 16.51
C ASN A 340 25.05 -7.77 15.94
N ARG A 341 25.88 -8.75 15.61
CA ARG A 341 25.42 -10.06 15.08
C ARG A 341 24.60 -10.86 16.10
N THR A 342 24.99 -10.83 17.38
CA THR A 342 24.22 -11.50 18.44
C THR A 342 22.87 -10.84 18.66
N THR A 343 22.81 -9.51 18.66
CA THR A 343 21.54 -8.76 18.77
C THR A 343 20.63 -9.04 17.58
N MET A 344 21.15 -9.01 16.36
CA MET A 344 20.42 -9.37 15.15
C MET A 344 19.80 -10.77 15.27
N SER A 345 20.57 -11.78 15.66
CA SER A 345 20.08 -13.15 15.86
C SER A 345 18.99 -13.24 16.93
N LEU A 346 19.11 -12.48 18.03
CA LEU A 346 18.10 -12.45 19.09
C LEU A 346 16.80 -11.81 18.58
N LEU A 347 16.91 -10.72 17.83
CA LEU A 347 15.77 -10.04 17.23
C LEU A 347 15.03 -10.93 16.23
N TYR A 348 15.74 -11.70 15.39
CA TYR A 348 15.10 -12.73 14.55
C TYR A 348 14.39 -13.78 15.36
N MET A 349 15.03 -14.30 16.42
CA MET A 349 14.43 -15.32 17.26
C MET A 349 13.12 -14.83 17.88
N ILE A 350 13.10 -13.58 18.38
CA ILE A 350 11.91 -12.94 18.94
C ILE A 350 10.86 -12.70 17.86
N SER A 351 11.23 -12.14 16.71
CA SER A 351 10.33 -11.89 15.57
C SER A 351 9.64 -13.18 15.13
N ASN A 352 10.42 -14.23 14.88
CA ASN A 352 9.95 -15.52 14.38
C ASN A 352 9.10 -16.32 15.39
N THR A 353 9.00 -15.90 16.65
CA THR A 353 7.97 -16.44 17.55
C THR A 353 6.56 -16.09 17.10
N GLY A 354 6.40 -15.03 16.29
CA GLY A 354 5.10 -14.46 15.92
C GLY A 354 4.39 -13.74 17.09
N LEU A 355 4.91 -13.82 18.31
CA LEU A 355 4.29 -13.24 19.50
C LEU A 355 4.20 -11.70 19.41
N PRO A 356 5.25 -10.95 18.99
CA PRO A 356 5.14 -9.50 18.82
C PRO A 356 4.08 -9.11 17.80
N ALA A 357 4.01 -9.84 16.68
CA ALA A 357 3.03 -9.62 15.63
C ALA A 357 1.59 -9.88 16.13
N SER A 358 1.36 -11.00 16.83
CA SER A 358 0.07 -11.32 17.43
C SER A 358 -0.38 -10.28 18.47
N LEU A 359 0.53 -9.82 19.34
CA LEU A 359 0.21 -8.79 20.33
C LEU A 359 -0.17 -7.46 19.66
N TYR A 360 0.54 -7.09 18.59
CA TYR A 360 0.24 -5.89 17.82
C TYR A 360 -1.14 -5.99 17.15
N ILE A 361 -1.42 -7.07 16.42
CA ILE A 361 -2.71 -7.30 15.76
C ILE A 361 -3.84 -7.26 16.79
N HIS A 362 -3.71 -7.99 17.89
CA HIS A 362 -4.73 -8.02 18.94
C HIS A 362 -5.00 -6.61 19.52
N SER A 363 -3.97 -5.80 19.71
CA SER A 363 -4.14 -4.41 20.18
C SER A 363 -4.90 -3.54 19.17
N LYS A 364 -4.72 -3.77 17.87
CA LYS A 364 -5.37 -3.02 16.79
C LYS A 364 -6.80 -3.51 16.53
N GLU A 365 -7.09 -4.79 16.73
CA GLU A 365 -8.45 -5.35 16.61
C GLU A 365 -9.43 -4.71 17.61
N ASN A 366 -8.98 -4.49 18.85
CA ASN A 366 -9.79 -3.81 19.86
C ASN A 366 -10.15 -2.39 19.41
N PHE A 367 -9.20 -1.67 18.82
CA PHE A 367 -9.43 -0.34 18.27
C PHE A 367 -10.35 -0.36 17.03
N ALA A 368 -10.18 -1.32 16.12
CA ALA A 368 -11.06 -1.49 14.97
C ALA A 368 -12.53 -1.73 15.37
N ARG A 369 -12.76 -2.57 16.40
CA ARG A 369 -14.11 -2.80 16.95
C ARG A 369 -14.74 -1.54 17.56
N GLU A 370 -13.93 -0.65 18.14
CA GLU A 370 -14.43 0.65 18.64
C GLU A 370 -14.84 1.59 17.49
N ILE A 371 -14.11 1.55 16.38
CA ILE A 371 -14.44 2.28 15.16
C ILE A 371 -15.77 1.79 14.58
N GLU A 372 -15.92 0.48 14.37
CA GLU A 372 -17.15 -0.12 13.84
C GLU A 372 -18.38 0.31 14.65
N LYS A 373 -18.34 0.12 15.98
CA LYS A 373 -19.45 0.49 16.87
C LYS A 373 -19.84 1.96 16.74
N LYS A 374 -18.86 2.88 16.70
CA LYS A 374 -19.14 4.32 16.59
C LYS A 374 -19.76 4.69 15.24
N ILE A 375 -19.35 4.03 14.16
CA ILE A 375 -19.89 4.27 12.81
C ILE A 375 -21.32 3.72 12.71
N GLU A 376 -21.57 2.49 13.19
CA GLU A 376 -22.90 1.86 13.16
C GLU A 376 -23.94 2.65 13.97
N ILE A 377 -23.60 3.07 15.19
CA ILE A 377 -24.50 3.83 16.07
C ILE A 377 -25.00 5.12 15.40
N LYS A 378 -24.14 5.77 14.60
CA LYS A 378 -24.48 7.02 13.91
C LYS A 378 -25.21 6.78 12.58
N GLY A 379 -25.05 5.60 11.96
CA GLY A 379 -25.76 5.21 10.74
C GLY A 379 -27.23 4.82 10.93
N GLN A 380 -27.65 4.57 12.16
CA GLN A 380 -29.04 4.27 12.55
C GLN A 380 -29.86 5.53 12.96
N LYS A 381 -29.22 6.70 13.06
CA LYS A 381 -29.87 8.00 13.28
C LYS A 381 -29.98 8.75 11.97
#